data_AF-A0A2J4R2J9-F1
#
_entry.id   AF-A0A2J4R2J9-F1
#
_cell.length_a   1.000
_cell.length_b   1.000
_cell.length_c   1.000
_cell.angle_alpha   90.00
_cell.angle_beta   90.00
_cell.angle_gamma   90.00
#
_symmetry.space_group_name_H-M   'P 1'
#
loop_
_entity.id
_entity.type
_entity.pdbx_description
1 polymer ?
#
loop_
_entity_poly.entity_id
_entity_poly.type
_entity_poly.pdbx_seq_one_letter_code
_entity_poly.pdbx_strand_id
1 'polypeptide(L)' 'MSNILIINGAKKFGHSNGQLNDTLTEVAETYLRDLGHDVKV' A
#
# COMPACT_ATOMS: atom_id res chain seq x y z
N MET A 1 -1.14 -15.43 -10.31
CA MET A 1 -1.17 -15.42 -8.83
C MET A 1 0.27 -15.30 -8.35
N SER A 2 0.62 -14.18 -7.72
CA SER A 2 1.97 -13.92 -7.21
C SER A 2 1.87 -13.45 -5.77
N ASN A 3 2.91 -13.69 -4.98
CA ASN A 3 3.04 -13.14 -3.64
C ASN A 3 3.69 -11.75 -3.75
N ILE A 4 3.04 -10.72 -3.22
CA ILE A 4 3.47 -9.33 -3.33
C ILE A 4 3.64 -8.76 -1.92
N LEU A 5 4.79 -8.11 -1.68
CA LEU A 5 5.04 -7.31 -0.49
C LEU A 5 4.98 -5.82 -0.89
N ILE A 6 4.05 -5.08 -0.33
CA ILE A 6 3.99 -3.62 -0.44
C ILE A 6 4.69 -3.03 0.77
N ILE A 7 5.70 -2.19 0.59
CA ILE A 7 6.33 -1.50 1.71
C ILE A 7 5.76 -0.08 1.78
N ASN A 8 4.86 0.17 2.72
CA ASN A 8 4.32 1.51 2.93
C ASN A 8 5.35 2.42 3.61
N GLY A 9 5.96 3.31 2.82
CA GLY A 9 6.92 4.30 3.29
C GLY A 9 6.29 5.56 3.90
N ALA A 10 4.99 5.57 4.23
CA ALA A 10 4.33 6.70 4.85
C ALA A 10 5.09 7.16 6.11
N LYS A 11 5.47 8.43 6.13
CA LYS A 11 6.18 9.03 7.25
C LYS A 11 5.70 10.46 7.44
N LYS A 12 5.27 10.76 8.66
CA LYS A 12 5.03 12.15 9.07
C LYS A 12 6.37 12.87 9.25
N PHE A 13 6.62 13.91 8.45
CA PHE A 13 7.83 14.73 8.52
C PHE A 13 7.57 16.11 7.89
N GLY A 14 7.78 17.18 8.67
CA GLY A 14 7.45 18.54 8.22
C GLY A 14 5.98 18.66 7.82
N HIS A 15 5.72 19.10 6.58
CA HIS A 15 4.38 19.19 5.99
C HIS A 15 3.89 17.88 5.34
N SER A 16 4.73 16.84 5.28
CA SER A 16 4.32 15.53 4.79
C SER A 16 3.57 14.79 5.91
N ASN A 17 2.30 14.46 5.66
CA ASN A 17 1.47 13.71 6.61
C ASN A 17 1.47 12.19 6.36
N GLY A 18 2.05 11.71 5.26
CA GLY A 18 2.01 10.29 4.88
C GLY A 18 0.66 9.80 4.33
N GLN A 19 -0.41 10.57 4.48
CA GLN A 19 -1.78 10.18 4.15
C GLN A 19 -1.97 9.68 2.70
N LEU A 20 -1.28 10.28 1.72
CA LEU A 20 -1.38 9.82 0.34
C LEU A 20 -0.71 8.46 0.14
N ASN A 21 0.43 8.19 0.80
CA ASN A 21 1.07 6.89 0.77
C ASN A 21 0.18 5.82 1.43
N ASP A 22 -0.45 6.13 2.56
CA ASP A 22 -1.40 5.23 3.21
C ASP A 22 -2.58 4.91 2.29
N THR A 23 -3.19 5.95 1.71
CA THR A 23 -4.34 5.80 0.79
C THR A 23 -3.99 4.93 -0.42
N LEU A 24 -2.83 5.18 -1.06
CA LEU A 24 -2.43 4.43 -2.24
C LEU A 24 -1.95 3.01 -1.90
N THR A 25 -1.44 2.78 -0.69
CA THR A 25 -1.15 1.44 -0.18
C THR A 25 -2.43 0.63 -0.06
N GLU A 26 -3.48 1.21 0.52
CA GLU A 26 -4.77 0.55 0.71
C GLU A 26 -5.47 0.27 -0.63
N VAL A 27 -5.41 1.23 -1.58
CA VAL A 27 -5.90 1.04 -2.95
C VAL A 27 -5.16 -0.10 -3.65
N ALA A 28 -3.83 -0.14 -3.54
CA ALA A 28 -3.03 -1.19 -4.17
C ALA A 28 -3.28 -2.57 -3.53
N GLU A 29 -3.35 -2.65 -2.21
CA GLU A 29 -3.68 -3.89 -1.49
C GLU A 29 -5.01 -4.46 -1.96
N THR A 30 -6.06 -3.63 -2.01
CA THR A 30 -7.40 -4.03 -2.44
C THR A 30 -7.40 -4.49 -3.89
N TYR A 31 -6.88 -3.66 -4.79
CA TYR A 31 -6.85 -3.96 -6.23
C TYR A 31 -6.08 -5.25 -6.55
N LEU A 32 -4.93 -5.46 -5.92
CA LEU A 32 -4.11 -6.65 -6.16
C LEU A 32 -4.76 -7.92 -5.59
N ARG A 33 -5.43 -7.83 -4.44
CA ARG A 33 -6.21 -8.95 -3.90
C ARG A 33 -7.41 -9.29 -4.78
N ASP A 34 -8.10 -8.31 -5.34
CA ASP A 34 -9.20 -8.52 -6.29
C ASP A 34 -8.73 -9.22 -7.57
N LEU A 35 -7.50 -8.98 -8.00
CA LEU A 35 -6.83 -9.70 -9.09
C LEU A 35 -6.31 -11.10 -8.67
N GLY A 36 -6.50 -11.50 -7.42
CA GLY A 36 -6.13 -12.80 -6.88
C GLY A 36 -4.66 -12.92 -6.45
N HIS A 37 -3.94 -11.82 -6.19
CA HIS A 37 -2.60 -11.90 -5.60
C HIS A 37 -2.65 -12.07 -4.07
N ASP A 38 -1.67 -12.77 -3.51
CA ASP A 38 -1.43 -12.78 -2.05
C ASP A 38 -0.60 -11.54 -1.70
N VAL A 39 -1.16 -10.64 -0.90
CA VAL A 39 -0.55 -9.32 -0.61
C VAL A 39 -0.31 -9.19 0.88
N LYS A 40 0.95 -8.86 1.21
CA LYS A 40 1.37 -8.39 2.53
C LYS A 40 1.78 -6.93 2.44
N VAL A 41 1.44 -6.16 3.45
CA VAL A 41 1.83 -4.75 3.63
C VAL A 41 2.73 -4.66 4.85
#